data_AF-A0A897N518-F1
#
_entry.id   AF-A0A897N518-F1
#
_cell.length_a   1.000
_cell.length_b   1.000
_cell.length_c   1.000
_cell.angle_alpha   90.00
_cell.angle_beta   90.00
_cell.angle_gamma   90.00
#
_symmetry.space_group_name_H-M   'P 1'
#
loop_
_entity.id
_entity.type
_entity.pdbx_description
1 polymer ?
#
loop_
_entity_poly.entity_id
_entity_poly.type
_entity_poly.pdbx_seq_one_letter_code
_entity_poly.pdbx_strand_id
1 'polypeptide(L)'
;MEDPDTILRRNAETYRQKNDDYGDSWRLVGKTLALWLEHAGVESLSLPANEDTMNSLGLFTRRMDKMIRAFNAEFVVDELNFESTADAHEDESTYSAMHASLLRENETITFENNGPVIDPLYEAAYQDLRENGEE
;
A
#
# COMPACT_ATOMS: atom_id res chain seq x y z
N MET A 1 -2.83 37.17 18.66
CA MET A 1 -2.28 35.89 19.14
C MET A 1 -3.49 35.02 19.42
N GLU A 2 -3.62 33.87 18.75
CA GLU A 2 -4.75 32.96 19.01
C GLU A 2 -4.67 32.43 20.44
N ASP A 3 -5.82 32.31 21.11
CA ASP A 3 -5.88 31.75 22.45
C ASP A 3 -5.70 30.21 22.41
N PRO A 4 -5.21 29.59 23.50
CA PRO A 4 -5.03 28.14 23.57
C PRO A 4 -6.27 27.31 23.20
N ASP A 5 -7.49 27.72 23.60
CA ASP A 5 -8.72 26.99 23.29
C ASP A 5 -9.00 26.99 21.78
N THR A 6 -8.78 28.13 21.12
CA THR A 6 -8.93 28.25 19.66
C THR A 6 -7.96 27.31 18.92
N ILE A 7 -6.71 27.22 19.38
CA ILE A 7 -5.71 26.31 18.81
C ILE A 7 -6.13 24.86 18.98
N LEU A 8 -6.61 24.47 20.18
CA LEU A 8 -7.04 23.10 20.47
C LEU A 8 -8.25 22.70 19.63
N ARG A 9 -9.24 23.58 19.47
CA ARG A 9 -10.42 23.32 18.62
C ARG A 9 -10.04 23.17 17.15
N ARG A 10 -9.17 24.03 16.63
CA ARG A 10 -8.68 23.91 15.25
C ARG A 10 -7.91 22.61 15.02
N ASN A 11 -7.10 22.19 15.99
CA ASN A 11 -6.38 20.92 15.91
C ASN A 11 -7.33 19.72 15.92
N ALA A 12 -8.40 19.76 16.72
CA ALA A 12 -9.44 18.72 16.71
C ALA A 12 -10.21 18.67 15.39
N GLU A 13 -10.53 19.83 14.80
CA GLU A 13 -11.13 19.94 13.47
C GLU A 13 -10.20 19.34 12.39
N THR A 14 -8.93 19.75 12.41
CA THR A 14 -7.89 19.26 11.49
C THR A 14 -7.70 17.76 11.61
N TYR A 15 -7.70 17.23 12.85
CA TYR A 15 -7.62 15.80 13.08
C TYR A 15 -8.80 15.05 12.46
N ARG A 16 -10.03 15.51 12.68
CA ARG A 16 -11.23 14.87 12.10
C ARG A 16 -11.17 14.86 10.58
N GLN A 17 -10.93 16.02 9.97
CA GLN A 17 -10.87 16.16 8.53
C GLN A 17 -9.72 15.34 7.91
N LYS A 18 -8.54 15.31 8.54
CA LYS A 18 -7.44 14.44 8.09
C LYS A 18 -7.75 12.97 8.28
N ASN A 19 -8.43 12.60 9.36
CA ASN A 19 -8.84 11.21 9.57
C ASN A 19 -9.95 10.79 8.60
N ASP A 20 -10.74 11.73 8.07
CA ASP A 20 -11.72 11.43 7.03
C ASP A 20 -11.05 11.33 5.64
N ASP A 21 -10.06 12.16 5.37
CA ASP A 21 -9.37 12.25 4.06
C ASP A 21 -8.23 11.21 3.89
N TYR A 22 -7.29 11.17 4.85
CA TYR A 22 -6.29 10.10 4.93
C TYR A 22 -6.91 8.80 5.46
N GLY A 23 -8.08 8.87 6.10
CA GLY A 23 -8.84 7.68 6.41
C GLY A 23 -8.10 6.64 7.25
N ASP A 24 -8.45 5.41 6.91
CA ASP A 24 -7.78 4.17 7.25
C ASP A 24 -6.70 3.79 6.22
N SER A 25 -6.21 4.69 5.36
CA SER A 25 -5.29 4.33 4.26
C SER A 25 -4.07 3.56 4.76
N TRP A 26 -3.45 4.03 5.85
CA TRP A 26 -2.34 3.35 6.52
C TRP A 26 -2.75 2.00 7.15
N ARG A 27 -4.00 1.87 7.64
CA ARG A 27 -4.55 0.60 8.13
C ARG A 27 -4.81 -0.37 6.97
N LEU A 28 -5.28 0.14 5.83
CA LEU A 28 -5.49 -0.61 4.60
C LEU A 28 -4.17 -1.08 4.02
N VAL A 29 -3.13 -0.26 4.03
CA VAL A 29 -1.75 -0.70 3.72
C VAL A 29 -1.38 -1.91 4.59
N GLY A 30 -1.58 -1.83 5.91
CA GLY A 30 -1.31 -2.93 6.82
C GLY A 30 -2.15 -4.19 6.54
N LYS A 31 -3.45 -4.03 6.26
CA LYS A 31 -4.34 -5.13 5.88
C LYS A 31 -3.92 -5.78 4.56
N THR A 32 -3.57 -4.99 3.56
CA THR A 32 -3.09 -5.48 2.26
C THR A 32 -1.79 -6.28 2.42
N LEU A 33 -0.84 -5.78 3.21
CA LEU A 33 0.38 -6.51 3.53
C LEU A 33 0.07 -7.85 4.24
N ALA A 34 -0.84 -7.83 5.23
CA ALA A 34 -1.24 -9.05 5.93
C ALA A 34 -1.90 -10.06 4.99
N LEU A 35 -2.79 -9.62 4.09
CA LEU A 35 -3.43 -10.46 3.09
C LEU A 35 -2.41 -11.08 2.12
N TRP A 36 -1.37 -10.33 1.72
CA TRP A 36 -0.31 -10.88 0.88
C TRP A 36 0.54 -11.92 1.62
N LEU A 37 0.84 -11.69 2.90
CA LEU A 37 1.55 -12.66 3.72
C LEU A 37 0.74 -13.94 3.90
N GLU A 38 -0.56 -13.82 4.19
CA GLU A 38 -1.49 -14.94 4.27
C GLU A 38 -1.57 -15.71 2.93
N HIS A 39 -1.73 -15.01 1.82
CA HIS A 39 -1.74 -15.60 0.48
C HIS A 39 -0.43 -16.34 0.15
N ALA A 40 0.70 -15.84 0.65
CA ALA A 40 2.01 -16.47 0.49
C ALA A 40 2.28 -17.61 1.50
N GLY A 41 1.35 -17.88 2.44
CA GLY A 41 1.54 -18.87 3.50
C GLY A 41 2.62 -18.47 4.53
N VAL A 42 2.87 -17.17 4.71
CA VAL A 42 3.90 -16.62 5.60
C VAL A 42 3.25 -15.97 6.81
N GLU A 43 3.47 -16.51 8.01
CA GLU A 43 2.88 -15.96 9.24
C GLU A 43 3.65 -14.74 9.81
N SER A 44 4.90 -14.55 9.41
CA SER A 44 5.75 -13.48 9.92
C SER A 44 6.63 -12.87 8.84
N LEU A 45 6.63 -11.54 8.76
CA LEU A 45 7.53 -10.80 7.88
C LEU A 45 8.88 -10.58 8.58
N SER A 46 9.94 -11.22 8.06
CA SER A 46 11.32 -11.00 8.50
C SER A 46 12.04 -10.11 7.48
N LEU A 47 12.60 -9.00 7.95
CA LEU A 47 13.27 -8.02 7.10
C LEU A 47 14.71 -7.82 7.57
N PRO A 48 15.69 -7.92 6.66
CA PRO A 48 17.05 -7.51 6.95
C PRO A 48 17.11 -6.09 7.50
N ALA A 49 17.75 -5.89 8.65
CA ALA A 49 17.91 -4.58 9.29
C ALA A 49 19.05 -3.76 8.66
N ASN A 50 19.11 -3.71 7.32
CA ASN A 50 20.01 -2.85 6.57
C ASN A 50 19.27 -1.64 5.99
N GLU A 51 20.01 -0.57 5.73
CA GLU A 51 19.46 0.71 5.28
C GLU A 51 18.65 0.57 3.98
N ASP A 52 19.16 -0.15 2.98
CA ASP A 52 18.51 -0.29 1.68
C ASP A 52 17.15 -0.99 1.78
N THR A 53 17.08 -2.05 2.58
CA THR A 53 15.83 -2.80 2.81
C THR A 53 14.82 -1.92 3.55
N MET A 54 15.26 -1.19 4.56
CA MET A 54 14.38 -0.31 5.34
C MET A 54 13.87 0.87 4.49
N ASN A 55 14.74 1.47 3.67
CA ASN A 55 14.37 2.54 2.75
C ASN A 55 13.39 2.04 1.67
N SER A 56 13.66 0.87 1.09
CA SER A 56 12.80 0.27 0.07
C SER A 56 11.41 -0.06 0.62
N LEU A 57 11.33 -0.65 1.83
CA LEU A 57 10.05 -0.92 2.49
C LEU A 57 9.30 0.37 2.84
N GLY A 58 10.01 1.38 3.34
CA GLY A 58 9.43 2.70 3.65
C GLY A 58 8.83 3.37 2.42
N LEU A 59 9.56 3.38 1.30
CA LEU A 59 9.07 3.95 0.03
C LEU A 59 7.90 3.15 -0.53
N PHE A 60 7.96 1.81 -0.46
CA PHE A 60 6.89 0.94 -0.92
C PHE A 60 5.59 1.20 -0.16
N THR A 61 5.64 1.24 1.17
CA THR A 61 4.44 1.49 2.01
C THR A 61 3.88 2.90 1.82
N ARG A 62 4.74 3.91 1.65
CA ARG A 62 4.33 5.29 1.30
C ARG A 62 3.61 5.35 -0.05
N ARG A 63 4.11 4.63 -1.04
CA ARG A 63 3.48 4.57 -2.36
C ARG A 63 2.11 3.91 -2.30
N MET A 64 1.98 2.79 -1.59
CA MET A 64 0.69 2.13 -1.42
C MET A 64 -0.34 3.02 -0.71
N ASP A 65 0.09 3.77 0.30
CA ASP A 65 -0.76 4.75 0.99
C ASP A 65 -1.34 5.79 0.01
N LYS A 66 -0.49 6.36 -0.85
CA LYS A 66 -0.90 7.31 -1.90
C LYS A 66 -1.84 6.69 -2.93
N MET A 67 -1.57 5.46 -3.37
CA MET A 67 -2.44 4.74 -4.31
C MET A 67 -3.83 4.47 -3.73
N ILE A 68 -3.90 3.97 -2.49
CA ILE A 68 -5.18 3.71 -1.80
C ILE A 68 -5.95 5.01 -1.64
N ARG A 69 -5.26 6.10 -1.29
CA ARG A 69 -5.90 7.40 -1.15
C ARG A 69 -6.42 7.94 -2.48
N ALA A 70 -5.62 7.90 -3.55
CA ALA A 70 -6.06 8.31 -4.87
C ALA A 70 -7.29 7.48 -5.35
N PHE A 71 -7.30 6.17 -5.07
CA PHE A 71 -8.45 5.33 -5.35
C PHE A 71 -9.70 5.76 -4.56
N ASN A 72 -9.57 5.96 -3.25
CA ASN A 72 -10.69 6.39 -2.41
C ASN A 72 -11.20 7.77 -2.84
N ALA A 73 -10.29 8.69 -3.15
CA ALA A 73 -10.55 10.02 -3.63
C ALA A 73 -11.36 10.05 -4.93
N GLU A 74 -11.01 9.18 -5.87
CA GLU A 74 -11.64 9.13 -7.19
C GLU A 74 -12.99 8.39 -7.18
N PHE A 75 -13.12 7.34 -6.34
CA PHE A 75 -14.22 6.39 -6.47
C PHE A 75 -15.11 6.22 -5.23
N VAL A 76 -14.70 6.73 -4.06
CA VAL A 76 -15.37 6.42 -2.78
C VAL A 76 -15.87 7.67 -2.05
N VAL A 77 -15.12 8.77 -2.05
CA VAL A 77 -15.48 9.99 -1.32
C VAL A 77 -15.93 11.11 -2.28
N ASP A 78 -16.92 11.89 -1.84
CA ASP A 78 -17.50 12.98 -2.65
C ASP A 78 -16.65 14.28 -2.63
N GLU A 79 -15.89 14.52 -1.57
CA GLU A 79 -15.03 15.71 -1.43
C GLU A 79 -13.70 15.37 -0.72
N LEU A 80 -12.61 15.94 -1.25
CA LEU A 80 -11.26 15.92 -0.65
C LEU A 80 -11.01 17.23 0.08
N ASN A 81 -10.45 17.15 1.30
CA ASN A 81 -10.29 18.32 2.17
C ASN A 81 -8.84 18.76 2.38
N PHE A 82 -7.85 17.88 2.21
CA PHE A 82 -6.46 18.11 2.59
C PHE A 82 -5.43 17.90 1.48
N GLU A 83 -5.70 17.08 0.47
CA GLU A 83 -4.81 16.93 -0.70
C GLU A 83 -5.59 16.34 -1.88
N SER A 84 -5.31 16.80 -3.10
CA SER A 84 -6.06 16.42 -4.30
C SER A 84 -5.61 15.05 -4.84
N THR A 85 -6.44 14.42 -5.68
CA THR A 85 -6.08 13.19 -6.40
C THR A 85 -4.81 13.39 -7.25
N ALA A 86 -4.63 14.56 -7.85
CA ALA A 86 -3.46 14.89 -8.65
C ALA A 86 -2.18 14.91 -7.78
N ASP A 87 -2.23 15.59 -6.63
CA ASP A 87 -1.11 15.65 -5.69
C ASP A 87 -0.72 14.24 -5.20
N ALA A 88 -1.71 13.38 -4.92
CA ALA A 88 -1.46 12.01 -4.49
C ALA A 88 -0.73 11.18 -5.57
N HIS A 89 -1.09 11.35 -6.84
CA HIS A 89 -0.40 10.70 -7.98
C HIS A 89 0.99 11.28 -8.25
N GLU A 90 1.17 12.60 -8.12
CA GLU A 90 2.47 13.24 -8.27
C GLU A 90 3.46 12.74 -7.19
N ASP A 91 3.01 12.64 -5.95
CA ASP A 91 3.79 12.05 -4.85
C ASP A 91 4.11 10.58 -5.12
N GLU A 92 3.13 9.80 -5.60
CA GLU A 92 3.34 8.39 -5.98
C GLU A 92 4.48 8.25 -7.01
N SER A 93 4.46 9.10 -8.05
CA SER A 93 5.47 9.09 -9.11
C SER A 93 6.87 9.43 -8.57
N THR A 94 6.93 10.37 -7.62
CA THR A 94 8.16 10.80 -6.95
C THR A 94 8.74 9.67 -6.11
N TYR A 95 7.92 9.03 -5.26
CA TYR A 95 8.37 7.89 -4.47
C TYR A 95 8.79 6.71 -5.36
N SER A 96 8.11 6.48 -6.47
CA SER A 96 8.50 5.47 -7.45
C SER A 96 9.88 5.76 -8.06
N ALA A 97 10.17 7.01 -8.41
CA ALA A 97 11.48 7.41 -8.94
C ALA A 97 12.59 7.26 -7.89
N MET A 98 12.32 7.67 -6.64
CA MET A 98 13.25 7.47 -5.52
C MET A 98 13.53 5.99 -5.29
N HIS A 99 12.49 5.16 -5.27
CA HIS A 99 12.63 3.71 -5.10
C HIS A 99 13.44 3.09 -6.26
N ALA A 100 13.15 3.47 -7.50
CA ALA A 100 13.92 3.00 -8.66
C ALA A 100 15.39 3.42 -8.62
N SER A 101 15.71 4.56 -8.00
CA SER A 101 17.11 4.99 -7.83
C SER A 101 17.91 4.06 -6.92
N LEU A 102 17.26 3.46 -5.91
CA LEU A 102 17.88 2.48 -5.02
C LEU A 102 18.17 1.14 -5.72
N LEU A 103 17.47 0.84 -6.81
CA LEU A 103 17.64 -0.41 -7.56
C LEU A 103 18.80 -0.37 -8.55
N ARG A 104 19.36 0.80 -8.88
CA ARG A 104 20.42 0.92 -9.90
C ARG A 104 21.77 0.33 -9.48
N GLU A 105 21.97 0.03 -8.20
CA GLU A 105 23.19 -0.62 -7.70
C GLU A 105 23.01 -2.11 -7.37
N ASN A 106 21.78 -2.64 -7.42
CA ASN A 106 21.53 -4.04 -7.05
C ASN A 106 21.88 -4.99 -8.20
N GLU A 107 22.63 -6.05 -7.89
CA GLU A 107 22.85 -7.18 -8.78
C GLU A 107 21.52 -7.72 -9.29
N THR A 108 21.48 -8.12 -10.56
CA THR A 108 20.35 -8.82 -11.17
C THR A 108 19.99 -10.04 -10.32
N ILE A 109 18.93 -9.95 -9.53
CA ILE A 109 18.36 -11.12 -8.86
C ILE A 109 17.71 -11.96 -9.96
N THR A 110 18.35 -13.07 -10.33
CA THR A 110 17.71 -14.09 -11.14
C THR A 110 16.64 -14.74 -10.30
N PHE A 111 15.38 -14.39 -10.56
CA PHE A 111 14.26 -15.13 -10.02
C PHE A 111 14.22 -16.50 -10.71
N GLU A 112 14.78 -17.52 -10.06
CA GLU A 112 14.50 -18.90 -10.43
C GLU A 112 13.06 -19.22 -9.98
N ASN A 113 12.13 -19.14 -10.93
CA ASN A 113 10.84 -19.79 -10.77
C ASN A 113 11.11 -21.30 -10.68
N ASN A 114 11.16 -21.84 -9.46
CA ASN A 114 11.36 -23.26 -9.17
C ASN A 114 10.17 -24.15 -9.62
N GLY A 115 9.42 -23.69 -10.61
CA GLY A 115 8.15 -24.26 -11.03
C GLY A 115 7.01 -23.85 -10.10
N PRO A 116 5.77 -24.11 -10.54
CA PRO A 116 4.59 -23.84 -9.74
C PRO A 116 4.62 -24.67 -8.45
N VAL A 117 4.91 -24.03 -7.32
CA VAL A 117 4.25 -24.44 -6.07
C VAL A 117 2.87 -23.81 -6.13
N ILE A 118 1.98 -24.40 -6.92
CA ILE A 118 0.56 -24.03 -6.86
C ILE A 118 0.10 -24.54 -5.50
N ASP A 119 -0.40 -23.63 -4.66
CA ASP A 119 -1.10 -24.02 -3.44
C ASP A 119 -2.20 -25.03 -3.82
N PRO A 120 -2.30 -26.19 -3.17
CA PRO A 120 -3.32 -27.19 -3.48
C PRO A 120 -4.75 -26.64 -3.53
N LEU A 121 -5.04 -25.56 -2.80
CA LEU A 121 -6.32 -24.85 -2.85
C LEU A 121 -6.56 -24.16 -4.20
N TYR A 122 -5.53 -23.53 -4.77
CA TYR A 122 -5.62 -22.89 -6.10
C TYR A 122 -5.64 -23.92 -7.22
N GLU A 123 -4.93 -25.05 -7.08
CA GLU A 123 -5.03 -26.17 -8.02
C GLU A 123 -6.46 -26.71 -8.06
N ALA A 124 -7.06 -26.96 -6.88
CA ALA A 124 -8.43 -27.45 -6.79
C ALA A 124 -9.46 -26.47 -7.36
N ALA A 125 -9.34 -25.18 -7.04
CA ALA A 125 -10.23 -24.14 -7.59
C ALA A 125 -10.05 -23.98 -9.11
N TYR A 126 -8.83 -24.11 -9.63
CA TYR A 126 -8.56 -24.06 -11.07
C TYR A 126 -9.14 -25.28 -11.81
N GLN A 127 -9.00 -26.49 -11.25
CA GLN A 127 -9.61 -27.69 -11.84
C GLN A 127 -11.14 -27.61 -11.79
N ASP A 128 -11.72 -27.14 -10.68
CA ASP A 128 -13.17 -26.94 -10.54
C ASP A 128 -13.72 -25.93 -11.57
N LEU A 129 -13.04 -24.80 -11.75
CA LEU A 129 -13.37 -23.82 -12.79
C LEU A 129 -13.23 -24.39 -14.21
N ARG A 130 -12.26 -25.28 -14.44
CA ARG A 130 -12.05 -25.91 -15.74
C ARG A 130 -13.05 -27.03 -16.03
N GLU A 131 -13.51 -27.74 -15.02
CA GLU A 131 -14.49 -28.81 -15.12
C GLU A 131 -15.94 -28.30 -15.17
N ASN A 132 -16.22 -27.16 -14.52
CA ASN A 132 -17.58 -26.62 -14.36
C ASN A 132 -17.81 -25.27 -15.07
N GLY A 133 -16.82 -24.73 -15.78
CA GLY A 133 -16.89 -23.42 -16.45
C GLY A 133 -17.25 -23.44 -17.94
N GLU A 134 -17.59 -24.59 -18.53
CA GLU A 134 -18.01 -24.73 -19.95
C GLU A 134 -19.54 -24.91 -20.13
N GLU A 135 -20.37 -24.13 -19.42
CA GLU A 135 -21.79 -23.92 -19.80
C GLU A 135 -22.06 -22.49 -20.29
#